data_AF-A0A2T0N430-F1
#
_entry.id   AF-A0A2T0N430-F1
#
_cell.length_a   1.000
_cell.length_b   1.000
_cell.length_c   1.000
_cell.angle_alpha   90.00
_cell.angle_beta   90.00
_cell.angle_gamma   90.00
#
_symmetry.space_group_name_H-M   'P 1'
#
loop_
_entity.id
_entity.type
_entity.pdbx_description
1 polymer ?
#
loop_
_entity_poly.entity_id
_entity_poly.type
_entity_poly.pdbx_seq_one_letter_code
_entity_poly.pdbx_strand_id
1 'polypeptide(L)'
;MSSGSSTPSATSSWRSGNTGGIDGGVVTTIAKGKVRGPRVLSCGPVQCQIGGHGYDGAAWEPTELWSGHHLPGLSALSMMSGNADELRGNVREAFRRGASFLKLCVTGGVVGAHDRLTDTRFTVDEIAVAVQEAAARGTYVTVHAHNNQGIRNAVEAGARCVEHGTDLDEATATLMATHDVALVPTFAVVEKLLHDPCGRRPRRVGPRPGDGCRGTDDRGARRRQGGRSADRAGFRSHRPGPGPPGEELKPRAELETPMEALVAATKINAEILGLSDQVGVIAPGMRADFVCLTSRGGAVTSAILDETHVTGLQASFLSYLRSCRAR
;
A
#
# COMPACT_ATOMS: atom_id res chain seq x y z
N MET A 1 -13.17 -5.40 50.79
CA MET A 1 -13.09 -6.36 49.68
C MET A 1 -13.13 -5.57 48.39
N SER A 2 -11.99 -5.47 47.71
CA SER A 2 -11.80 -4.70 46.47
C SER A 2 -12.40 -5.46 45.29
N SER A 3 -13.47 -4.95 44.70
CA SER A 3 -13.91 -5.37 43.36
C SER A 3 -13.06 -4.62 42.34
N GLY A 4 -12.02 -5.30 41.82
CA GLY A 4 -11.22 -4.81 40.70
C GLY A 4 -12.08 -4.67 39.45
N SER A 5 -12.30 -3.45 38.98
CA SER A 5 -12.86 -3.18 37.67
C SER A 5 -11.76 -3.35 36.62
N SER A 6 -11.58 -4.58 36.11
CA SER A 6 -10.84 -4.80 34.88
C SER A 6 -11.67 -4.25 33.72
N THR A 7 -11.32 -3.06 33.24
CA THR A 7 -11.86 -2.54 31.98
C THR A 7 -11.26 -3.37 30.84
N PRO A 8 -12.07 -4.03 29.99
CA PRO A 8 -11.55 -4.72 28.82
C PRO A 8 -11.02 -3.69 27.82
N SER A 9 -9.76 -3.79 27.43
CA SER A 9 -9.18 -2.98 26.36
C SER A 9 -9.72 -3.46 25.00
N ALA A 10 -10.80 -2.85 24.52
CA ALA A 10 -11.32 -3.10 23.18
C ALA A 10 -10.37 -2.50 22.12
N THR A 11 -9.53 -3.33 21.53
CA THR A 11 -8.71 -2.98 20.36
C THR A 11 -9.37 -3.49 19.09
N SER A 12 -10.02 -2.63 18.32
CA SER A 12 -10.53 -2.98 16.99
C SER A 12 -9.36 -3.26 16.03
N SER A 13 -9.44 -4.36 15.29
CA SER A 13 -8.28 -4.88 14.55
C SER A 13 -8.59 -5.19 13.09
N TRP A 14 -8.41 -4.16 12.27
CA TRP A 14 -7.93 -4.32 10.90
C TRP A 14 -6.51 -3.79 10.84
N ARG A 15 -5.64 -4.33 9.98
CA ARG A 15 -4.31 -3.76 9.73
C ARG A 15 -4.19 -3.40 8.25
N SER A 16 -3.88 -2.15 7.97
CA SER A 16 -3.47 -1.71 6.64
C SER A 16 -2.02 -1.23 6.72
N GLY A 17 -1.15 -1.78 5.87
CA GLY A 17 0.13 -1.13 5.60
C GLY A 17 -0.17 0.18 4.88
N ASN A 18 0.23 1.31 5.45
CA ASN A 18 0.12 2.59 4.77
C ASN A 18 1.42 2.95 4.07
N THR A 19 1.34 3.10 2.75
CA THR A 19 2.43 3.46 1.85
C THR A 19 2.43 4.95 1.45
N GLY A 20 1.49 5.74 1.98
CA GLY A 20 1.30 7.16 1.70
C GLY A 20 1.71 8.10 2.84
N GLY A 21 2.58 7.65 3.76
CA GLY A 21 3.19 8.49 4.79
C GLY A 21 2.24 9.11 5.81
N ILE A 22 1.34 8.31 6.39
CA ILE A 22 0.54 8.76 7.55
C ILE A 22 1.46 9.10 8.71
N ASP A 23 1.11 10.21 9.34
CA ASP A 23 1.77 10.71 10.51
C ASP A 23 1.77 9.70 11.69
N GLY A 24 2.89 9.68 12.41
CA GLY A 24 3.08 8.89 13.62
C GLY A 24 2.15 9.29 14.77
N GLY A 25 1.68 10.53 14.82
CA GLY A 25 0.67 11.00 15.78
C GLY A 25 -0.68 10.32 15.60
N VAL A 26 -1.15 10.12 14.36
CA VAL A 26 -2.38 9.33 14.10
C VAL A 26 -2.18 7.88 14.51
N VAL A 27 -1.06 7.27 14.12
CA VAL A 27 -0.71 5.89 14.50
C VAL A 27 -0.69 5.75 16.03
N THR A 28 -0.04 6.69 16.73
CA THR A 28 0.09 6.70 18.19
C THR A 28 -1.25 6.90 18.87
N THR A 29 -2.12 7.77 18.33
CA THR A 29 -3.44 8.05 18.89
C THR A 29 -4.34 6.82 18.83
N ILE A 30 -4.32 6.11 17.70
CA ILE A 30 -5.05 4.84 17.55
C ILE A 30 -4.44 3.77 18.46
N ALA A 31 -3.10 3.63 18.48
CA ALA A 31 -2.42 2.63 19.31
C ALA A 31 -2.66 2.84 20.81
N LYS A 32 -2.84 4.08 21.26
CA LYS A 32 -3.20 4.43 22.65
C LYS A 32 -4.70 4.29 22.96
N GLY A 33 -5.52 3.83 22.00
CA GLY A 33 -6.97 3.68 22.17
C GLY A 33 -7.72 5.01 22.30
N LYS A 34 -7.09 6.15 21.99
CA LYS A 34 -7.74 7.47 22.07
C LYS A 34 -8.75 7.68 20.96
N VAL A 35 -8.54 7.02 19.81
CA VAL A 35 -9.46 7.02 18.67
C VAL A 35 -9.58 5.58 18.18
N ARG A 36 -10.79 5.16 17.81
CA ARG A 36 -11.02 3.84 17.19
C ARG A 36 -10.41 3.83 15.79
N GLY A 37 -9.68 2.77 15.47
CA GLY A 37 -9.10 2.62 14.14
C GLY A 37 -8.38 1.30 13.96
N PRO A 38 -8.04 0.97 12.72
CA PRO A 38 -7.19 -0.17 12.44
C PRO A 38 -5.82 0.02 13.10
N ARG A 39 -5.15 -1.07 13.38
CA ARG A 39 -3.74 -1.06 13.77
C ARG A 39 -2.89 -0.74 12.55
N VAL A 40 -2.23 0.41 12.56
CA VAL A 40 -1.55 0.97 11.40
C VAL A 40 -0.07 0.64 11.43
N LEU A 41 0.45 0.09 10.33
CA LEU A 41 1.89 0.06 10.04
C LEU A 41 2.16 1.20 9.07
N SER A 42 2.98 2.18 9.46
CA SER A 42 3.28 3.34 8.63
C SER A 42 4.67 3.22 8.02
N CYS A 43 4.82 3.60 6.75
CA CYS A 43 6.13 3.78 6.15
C CYS A 43 6.85 5.06 6.62
N GLY A 44 6.16 5.92 7.39
CA GLY A 44 6.62 7.28 7.63
C GLY A 44 6.73 8.08 6.32
N PRO A 45 7.53 9.15 6.30
CA PRO A 45 7.72 9.96 5.10
C PRO A 45 8.26 9.13 3.93
N VAL A 46 7.64 9.25 2.76
CA VAL A 46 8.06 8.54 1.55
C VAL A 46 9.44 9.04 1.11
N GLN A 47 10.33 8.12 0.75
CA GLN A 47 11.70 8.44 0.33
C GLN A 47 11.74 8.67 -1.18
N CYS A 48 12.19 9.85 -1.59
CA CYS A 48 12.10 10.32 -2.96
C CYS A 48 13.43 10.91 -3.43
N GLN A 49 13.78 10.67 -4.69
CA GLN A 49 14.88 11.38 -5.33
C GLN A 49 14.46 12.84 -5.55
N ILE A 50 15.41 13.79 -5.45
CA ILE A 50 15.17 15.18 -5.86
C ILE A 50 14.59 15.22 -7.29
N GLY A 51 13.51 15.96 -7.50
CA GLY A 51 12.80 16.01 -8.79
C GLY A 51 11.93 14.79 -9.10
N GLY A 52 11.78 13.83 -8.17
CA GLY A 52 11.10 12.54 -8.37
C GLY A 52 9.64 12.48 -7.93
N HIS A 53 9.05 11.29 -8.10
CA HIS A 53 7.69 11.04 -7.68
C HIS A 53 7.55 11.24 -6.16
N GLY A 54 6.63 12.10 -5.74
CA GLY A 54 6.46 12.52 -4.34
C GLY A 54 7.13 13.86 -4.01
N TYR A 55 7.80 14.52 -4.97
CA TYR A 55 8.18 15.92 -4.85
C TYR A 55 7.12 16.81 -5.49
N ASP A 56 6.26 17.40 -4.66
CA ASP A 56 5.14 18.25 -5.10
C ASP A 56 5.46 19.76 -5.10
N GLY A 57 6.71 20.12 -4.79
CA GLY A 57 7.20 21.50 -4.79
C GLY A 57 7.00 22.18 -6.15
N ALA A 58 6.88 23.50 -6.14
CA ALA A 58 6.77 24.25 -7.39
C ALA A 58 8.07 24.17 -8.20
N ALA A 59 8.00 24.23 -9.53
CA ALA A 59 9.20 24.14 -10.38
C ALA A 59 10.24 25.25 -10.11
N TRP A 60 9.82 26.38 -9.53
CA TRP A 60 10.69 27.50 -9.15
C TRP A 60 11.20 27.42 -7.70
N GLU A 61 10.71 26.47 -6.91
CA GLU A 61 11.08 26.33 -5.51
C GLU A 61 12.42 25.58 -5.37
N PRO A 62 13.42 26.15 -4.70
CA PRO A 62 14.65 25.43 -4.36
C PRO A 62 14.37 24.21 -3.49
N THR A 63 15.07 23.11 -3.76
CA THR A 63 14.83 21.83 -3.06
C THR A 63 15.11 21.92 -1.55
N GLU A 64 16.05 22.74 -1.12
CA GLU A 64 16.33 22.96 0.30
C GLU A 64 15.14 23.53 1.09
N LEU A 65 14.16 24.15 0.43
CA LEU A 65 12.94 24.64 1.06
C LEU A 65 11.88 23.57 1.26
N TRP A 66 12.06 22.36 0.68
CA TRP A 66 11.06 21.30 0.72
C TRP A 66 10.66 20.92 2.16
N SER A 67 11.61 20.90 3.09
CA SER A 67 11.32 20.60 4.50
C SER A 67 10.38 21.62 5.16
N GLY A 68 10.24 22.83 4.59
CA GLY A 68 9.29 23.84 5.05
C GLY A 68 7.82 23.47 4.81
N HIS A 69 7.54 22.50 3.94
CA HIS A 69 6.20 21.94 3.72
C HIS A 69 5.83 20.88 4.78
N HIS A 70 6.76 20.53 5.66
CA HIS A 70 6.52 19.58 6.73
C HIS A 70 6.00 20.32 7.96
N LEU A 71 5.19 19.65 8.76
CA LEU A 71 4.85 20.09 10.11
C LEU A 71 5.77 19.33 11.09
N PRO A 72 6.76 20.00 11.71
CA PRO A 72 7.71 19.33 12.60
C PRO A 72 6.99 18.54 13.70
N GLY A 73 7.29 17.24 13.80
CA GLY A 73 6.67 16.34 14.78
C GLY A 73 5.25 15.88 14.46
N LEU A 74 4.66 16.28 13.32
CA LEU A 74 3.28 15.95 12.96
C LEU A 74 3.07 15.53 11.51
N SER A 75 3.84 15.97 10.53
CA SER A 75 3.62 15.49 9.15
C SER A 75 4.82 15.78 8.28
N ALA A 76 5.26 14.77 7.54
CA ALA A 76 6.13 14.93 6.41
C ALA A 76 5.70 13.92 5.36
N LEU A 77 5.22 14.44 4.22
CA LEU A 77 4.73 13.59 3.13
C LEU A 77 5.87 12.76 2.54
N SER A 78 6.97 13.44 2.23
CA SER A 78 8.15 12.84 1.60
C SER A 78 9.44 13.53 2.01
N MET A 79 10.55 12.80 1.90
CA MET A 79 11.91 13.27 2.13
C MET A 79 12.71 13.15 0.85
N MET A 80 13.44 14.21 0.51
CA MET A 80 14.20 14.32 -0.73
C MET A 80 15.66 13.94 -0.51
N SER A 81 16.20 13.13 -1.41
CA SER A 81 17.60 12.71 -1.40
C SER A 81 18.22 12.92 -2.78
N GLY A 82 19.37 13.58 -2.82
CA GLY A 82 20.18 13.74 -4.03
C GLY A 82 21.28 12.69 -4.18
N ASN A 83 21.54 11.92 -3.13
CA ASN A 83 22.57 10.86 -3.10
C ASN A 83 22.28 9.83 -1.99
N ALA A 84 23.13 8.80 -1.93
CA ALA A 84 23.04 7.70 -0.98
C ALA A 84 23.21 8.11 0.50
N ASP A 85 24.06 9.10 0.81
CA ASP A 85 24.29 9.54 2.20
C ASP A 85 23.11 10.33 2.74
N GLU A 86 22.54 11.22 1.93
CA GLU A 86 21.30 11.92 2.25
C GLU A 86 20.14 10.95 2.43
N LEU A 87 20.03 9.92 1.57
CA LEU A 87 19.02 8.86 1.72
C LEU A 87 19.20 8.11 3.03
N ARG A 88 20.44 7.78 3.42
CA ARG A 88 20.72 7.15 4.72
C ARG A 88 20.24 8.01 5.88
N GLY A 89 20.54 9.31 5.83
CA GLY A 89 20.08 10.28 6.83
C GLY A 89 18.55 10.33 6.93
N ASN A 90 17.87 10.46 5.79
CA ASN A 90 16.41 10.53 5.72
C ASN A 90 15.73 9.24 6.20
N VAL A 91 16.27 8.07 5.85
CA VAL A 91 15.77 6.78 6.32
C VAL A 91 15.89 6.66 7.84
N ARG A 92 17.03 7.04 8.41
CA ARG A 92 17.21 7.04 9.88
C ARG A 92 16.24 7.99 10.55
N GLU A 93 16.00 9.15 9.95
CA GLU A 93 15.02 10.13 10.42
C GLU A 93 13.58 9.58 10.33
N ALA A 94 13.20 8.91 9.24
CA ALA A 94 11.90 8.26 9.10
C ALA A 94 11.67 7.22 10.21
N PHE A 95 12.69 6.42 10.51
CA PHE A 95 12.62 5.47 11.63
C PHE A 95 12.59 6.16 12.99
N ARG A 96 13.34 7.25 13.21
CA ARG A 96 13.26 8.05 14.43
C ARG A 96 11.84 8.59 14.64
N ARG A 97 11.12 8.89 13.56
CA ARG A 97 9.71 9.30 13.55
C ARG A 97 8.71 8.15 13.67
N GLY A 98 9.19 6.91 13.84
CA GLY A 98 8.33 5.75 14.10
C GLY A 98 7.86 4.99 12.86
N ALA A 99 8.53 5.17 11.71
CA ALA A 99 8.29 4.31 10.55
C ALA A 99 8.47 2.81 10.94
N SER A 100 7.50 1.98 10.55
CA SER A 100 7.51 0.53 10.78
C SER A 100 8.22 -0.23 9.65
N PHE A 101 8.25 0.35 8.46
CA PHE A 101 8.93 -0.11 7.24
C PHE A 101 9.25 1.13 6.39
N LEU A 102 9.91 0.98 5.24
CA LEU A 102 10.23 2.11 4.36
C LEU A 102 9.49 2.00 3.02
N LYS A 103 9.21 3.17 2.43
CA LYS A 103 8.66 3.29 1.08
C LYS A 103 9.56 4.20 0.24
N LEU A 104 10.03 3.70 -0.90
CA LEU A 104 10.82 4.45 -1.87
C LEU A 104 10.03 4.69 -3.16
N CYS A 105 10.27 5.80 -3.85
CA CYS A 105 9.80 6.07 -5.21
C CYS A 105 10.94 5.84 -6.21
N VAL A 106 10.93 4.70 -6.90
CA VAL A 106 12.03 4.28 -7.81
C VAL A 106 11.67 4.45 -9.29
N THR A 107 10.46 4.92 -9.58
CA THR A 107 10.05 5.40 -10.92
C THR A 107 9.28 6.71 -10.80
N GLY A 108 8.99 7.34 -11.94
CA GLY A 108 7.94 8.35 -11.97
C GLY A 108 6.54 7.75 -11.80
N GLY A 109 5.56 8.57 -11.45
CA GLY A 109 4.18 8.15 -11.16
C GLY A 109 3.13 8.63 -12.17
N VAL A 110 1.90 8.13 -12.00
CA VAL A 110 0.74 8.52 -12.84
C VAL A 110 0.31 9.97 -12.58
N VAL A 111 0.58 10.46 -11.37
CA VAL A 111 0.28 11.83 -10.94
C VAL A 111 1.58 12.44 -10.48
N GLY A 112 2.03 13.49 -11.15
CA GLY A 112 3.32 14.07 -10.88
C GLY A 112 3.57 15.33 -11.70
N ALA A 113 4.31 16.26 -11.12
CA ALA A 113 4.60 17.56 -11.76
C ALA A 113 5.90 17.54 -12.58
N HIS A 114 6.84 16.67 -12.21
CA HIS A 114 8.24 16.74 -12.63
C HIS A 114 8.79 15.42 -13.17
N ASP A 115 7.93 14.42 -13.35
CA ASP A 115 8.31 13.05 -13.66
C ASP A 115 7.39 12.41 -14.71
N ARG A 116 7.92 11.36 -15.35
CA ARG A 116 7.19 10.52 -16.31
C ARG A 116 7.23 9.07 -15.84
N LEU A 117 6.20 8.30 -16.19
CA LEU A 117 6.14 6.85 -15.88
C LEU A 117 7.38 6.07 -16.36
N THR A 118 7.99 6.50 -17.46
CA THR A 118 9.19 5.89 -18.05
C THR A 118 10.49 6.27 -17.34
N ASP A 119 10.48 7.28 -16.46
CA ASP A 119 11.68 7.65 -15.72
C ASP A 119 12.01 6.58 -14.67
N THR A 120 13.28 6.15 -14.65
CA THR A 120 13.84 5.32 -13.57
C THR A 120 14.54 6.24 -12.57
N ARG A 121 14.32 6.01 -11.27
CA ARG A 121 14.80 6.86 -10.17
C ARG A 121 15.53 5.99 -9.15
N PHE A 122 16.53 6.60 -8.51
CA PHE A 122 17.54 5.92 -7.69
C PHE A 122 18.33 4.85 -8.44
N THR A 123 19.63 4.81 -8.17
CA THR A 123 20.50 3.70 -8.53
C THR A 123 20.28 2.50 -7.61
N VAL A 124 20.76 1.33 -8.03
CA VAL A 124 20.74 0.11 -7.19
C VAL A 124 21.44 0.37 -5.85
N ASP A 125 22.60 1.04 -5.87
CA ASP A 125 23.38 1.36 -4.67
C ASP A 125 22.62 2.27 -3.69
N GLU A 126 21.90 3.27 -4.21
CA GLU A 126 21.07 4.14 -3.39
C GLU A 126 19.90 3.37 -2.77
N ILE A 127 19.18 2.55 -3.55
CA ILE A 127 18.09 1.72 -3.00
C ILE A 127 18.64 0.76 -1.93
N ALA A 128 19.82 0.17 -2.18
CA ALA A 128 20.47 -0.76 -1.26
C ALA A 128 20.79 -0.11 0.09
N VAL A 129 21.08 1.20 0.15
CA VAL A 129 21.24 1.92 1.42
C VAL A 129 19.98 1.85 2.28
N ALA A 130 18.80 2.11 1.69
CA ALA A 130 17.55 2.02 2.42
C ALA A 130 17.24 0.58 2.86
N VAL A 131 17.55 -0.40 2.00
CA VAL A 131 17.39 -1.83 2.32
C VAL A 131 18.29 -2.24 3.48
N GLN A 132 19.56 -1.82 3.49
CA GLN A 132 20.50 -2.09 4.59
C GLN A 132 20.02 -1.50 5.92
N GLU A 133 19.57 -0.24 5.94
CA GLU A 133 19.08 0.41 7.16
C GLU A 133 17.76 -0.21 7.67
N ALA A 134 16.89 -0.67 6.76
CA ALA A 134 15.68 -1.42 7.12
C ALA A 134 16.03 -2.80 7.69
N ALA A 135 16.95 -3.54 7.07
CA ALA A 135 17.40 -4.84 7.52
C ALA A 135 18.06 -4.77 8.91
N ALA A 136 18.86 -3.73 9.17
CA ALA A 136 19.47 -3.48 10.49
C ALA A 136 18.44 -3.29 11.61
N ARG A 137 17.18 -2.98 11.27
CA ARG A 137 16.05 -2.85 12.20
C ARG A 137 15.06 -4.01 12.11
N GLY A 138 15.37 -5.06 11.37
CA GLY A 138 14.50 -6.22 11.18
C GLY A 138 13.21 -5.90 10.41
N THR A 139 13.24 -4.90 9.53
CA THR A 139 12.10 -4.52 8.67
C THR A 139 12.51 -4.49 7.19
N TYR A 140 11.64 -3.99 6.32
CA TYR A 140 11.77 -4.09 4.87
C TYR A 140 11.49 -2.77 4.14
N VAL A 141 11.82 -2.76 2.85
CA VAL A 141 11.51 -1.70 1.89
C VAL A 141 10.44 -2.20 0.92
N THR A 142 9.43 -1.36 0.67
CA THR A 142 8.56 -1.45 -0.50
C THR A 142 8.85 -0.29 -1.46
N VAL A 143 8.64 -0.46 -2.75
CA VAL A 143 8.93 0.55 -3.78
C VAL A 143 7.71 0.92 -4.59
N HIS A 144 7.59 2.18 -5.00
CA HIS A 144 6.64 2.63 -6.02
C HIS A 144 7.35 2.48 -7.35
N ALA A 145 6.84 1.59 -8.20
CA ALA A 145 7.46 1.31 -9.48
C ALA A 145 6.41 0.97 -10.55
N HIS A 146 6.50 1.66 -11.68
CA HIS A 146 5.66 1.40 -12.86
C HIS A 146 6.42 0.66 -13.95
N ASN A 147 7.62 1.14 -14.32
CA ASN A 147 8.42 0.56 -15.40
C ASN A 147 9.32 -0.61 -14.95
N ASN A 148 9.68 -1.49 -15.89
CA ASN A 148 10.47 -2.70 -15.60
C ASN A 148 11.89 -2.39 -15.11
N GLN A 149 12.55 -1.32 -15.57
CA GLN A 149 13.92 -1.01 -15.15
C GLN A 149 13.99 -0.64 -13.66
N GLY A 150 13.08 0.22 -13.19
CA GLY A 150 13.00 0.55 -11.75
C GLY A 150 12.62 -0.64 -10.89
N ILE A 151 11.75 -1.54 -11.38
CA ILE A 151 11.41 -2.79 -10.68
C ILE A 151 12.65 -3.68 -10.56
N ARG A 152 13.40 -3.89 -11.65
CA ARG A 152 14.64 -4.71 -11.64
C ARG A 152 15.68 -4.14 -10.69
N ASN A 153 15.92 -2.82 -10.73
CA ASN A 153 16.83 -2.15 -9.80
C ASN A 153 16.43 -2.38 -8.34
N ALA A 154 15.13 -2.30 -8.03
CA ALA A 154 14.62 -2.51 -6.68
C ALA A 154 14.76 -3.98 -6.22
N VAL A 155 14.52 -4.95 -7.12
CA VAL A 155 14.71 -6.37 -6.83
C VAL A 155 16.20 -6.66 -6.56
N GLU A 156 17.09 -6.15 -7.41
CA GLU A 156 18.55 -6.30 -7.27
C GLU A 156 19.06 -5.69 -5.95
N ALA A 157 18.53 -4.52 -5.56
CA ALA A 157 18.86 -3.87 -4.30
C ALA A 157 18.29 -4.58 -3.05
N GLY A 158 17.37 -5.53 -3.21
CA GLY A 158 16.78 -6.31 -2.11
C GLY A 158 15.47 -5.75 -1.53
N ALA A 159 14.71 -4.95 -2.29
CA ALA A 159 13.36 -4.57 -1.89
C ALA A 159 12.44 -5.80 -1.83
N ARG A 160 11.49 -5.83 -0.89
CA ARG A 160 10.61 -6.99 -0.66
C ARG A 160 9.23 -6.88 -1.30
N CYS A 161 8.86 -5.69 -1.76
CA CYS A 161 7.52 -5.43 -2.28
C CYS A 161 7.55 -4.31 -3.32
N VAL A 162 6.79 -4.49 -4.40
CA VAL A 162 6.58 -3.53 -5.47
C VAL A 162 5.12 -3.11 -5.46
N GLU A 163 4.84 -1.82 -5.34
CA GLU A 163 3.49 -1.29 -5.54
C GLU A 163 3.30 -0.84 -7.00
N HIS A 164 2.08 -1.00 -7.50
CA HIS A 164 1.62 -0.74 -8.87
C HIS A 164 2.05 -1.78 -9.91
N GLY A 165 3.32 -1.81 -10.33
CA GLY A 165 3.82 -2.77 -11.33
C GLY A 165 3.12 -2.68 -12.70
N THR A 166 2.81 -1.45 -13.16
CA THR A 166 1.94 -1.24 -14.32
C THR A 166 2.50 -1.77 -15.64
N ASP A 167 3.81 -1.70 -15.86
CA ASP A 167 4.42 -2.20 -17.11
C ASP A 167 5.05 -3.58 -16.91
N LEU A 168 4.75 -4.28 -15.80
CA LEU A 168 5.42 -5.52 -15.41
C LEU A 168 5.37 -6.58 -16.52
N ASP A 169 6.54 -6.90 -17.07
CA ASP A 169 6.71 -7.94 -18.08
C ASP A 169 6.99 -9.32 -17.46
N GLU A 170 7.08 -10.36 -18.29
CA GLU A 170 7.27 -11.73 -17.83
C GLU A 170 8.63 -11.94 -17.19
N ALA A 171 9.68 -11.46 -17.83
CA ALA A 171 11.05 -11.61 -17.34
C ALA A 171 11.23 -10.96 -15.97
N THR A 172 10.63 -9.78 -15.77
CA THR A 172 10.68 -9.03 -14.52
C THR A 172 9.81 -9.68 -13.45
N ALA A 173 8.64 -10.23 -13.80
CA ALA A 173 7.83 -11.01 -12.86
C ALA A 173 8.54 -12.29 -12.41
N THR A 174 9.20 -13.02 -13.32
CA THR A 174 10.03 -14.18 -12.98
C THR A 174 11.19 -13.79 -12.07
N LEU A 175 11.83 -12.64 -12.34
CA LEU A 175 12.90 -12.13 -11.48
C LEU A 175 12.38 -11.83 -10.06
N MET A 176 11.24 -11.15 -9.93
CA MET A 176 10.60 -10.88 -8.65
C MET A 176 10.27 -12.17 -7.90
N ALA A 177 9.66 -13.16 -8.56
CA ALA A 177 9.32 -14.44 -7.97
C ALA A 177 10.57 -15.20 -7.48
N THR A 178 11.65 -15.19 -8.27
CA THR A 178 12.93 -15.82 -7.92
C THR A 178 13.56 -15.20 -6.67
N HIS A 179 13.31 -13.92 -6.41
CA HIS A 179 13.84 -13.16 -5.28
C HIS A 179 12.81 -12.98 -4.15
N ASP A 180 11.67 -13.68 -4.19
CA ASP A 180 10.60 -13.61 -3.19
C ASP A 180 10.04 -12.17 -2.98
N VAL A 181 9.99 -11.39 -4.06
CA VAL A 181 9.49 -10.00 -4.06
C VAL A 181 7.99 -9.97 -4.37
N ALA A 182 7.22 -9.40 -3.46
CA ALA A 182 5.77 -9.30 -3.59
C ALA A 182 5.34 -8.20 -4.57
N LEU A 183 4.14 -8.35 -5.15
CA LEU A 183 3.47 -7.32 -5.95
C LEU A 183 2.20 -6.85 -5.22
N VAL A 184 1.96 -5.54 -5.18
CA VAL A 184 0.69 -4.96 -4.73
C VAL A 184 0.17 -4.09 -5.88
N PRO A 185 -0.76 -4.57 -6.72
CA PRO A 185 -1.12 -3.91 -7.98
C PRO A 185 -1.94 -2.62 -7.83
N THR A 186 -2.71 -2.48 -6.74
CA THR A 186 -3.45 -1.25 -6.38
C THR A 186 -4.52 -0.85 -7.41
N PHE A 187 -5.24 -1.84 -7.92
CA PHE A 187 -6.30 -1.70 -8.91
C PHE A 187 -7.36 -0.65 -8.56
N ALA A 188 -7.68 -0.41 -7.29
CA ALA A 188 -8.65 0.58 -6.86
C ALA A 188 -8.23 2.01 -7.26
N VAL A 189 -6.95 2.37 -7.13
CA VAL A 189 -6.48 3.69 -7.59
C VAL A 189 -6.48 3.78 -9.11
N VAL A 190 -6.15 2.68 -9.79
CA VAL A 190 -6.20 2.61 -11.26
C VAL A 190 -7.64 2.78 -11.76
N GLU A 191 -8.63 2.09 -11.15
CA GLU A 191 -10.04 2.24 -11.50
C GLU A 191 -10.54 3.67 -11.29
N LYS A 192 -10.21 4.28 -10.14
CA LYS A 192 -10.61 5.66 -9.85
C LYS A 192 -10.01 6.65 -10.85
N LEU A 193 -8.74 6.46 -11.22
CA LEU A 193 -8.07 7.33 -12.19
C LEU A 193 -8.64 7.14 -13.59
N LEU A 194 -8.99 5.92 -14.01
CA LEU A 194 -9.56 5.65 -15.33
C LEU A 194 -11.01 6.10 -15.45
N HIS A 195 -11.83 5.87 -14.42
CA HIS A 195 -13.28 6.03 -14.45
C HIS A 195 -13.81 7.24 -13.69
N ASP A 196 -13.00 8.27 -13.41
CA ASP A 196 -13.45 9.51 -12.75
C ASP A 196 -14.60 10.17 -13.54
N PRO A 197 -15.86 10.02 -13.08
CA PRO A 197 -17.03 10.48 -13.81
C PRO A 197 -17.26 11.99 -13.61
N CYS A 198 -16.52 12.63 -12.69
CA CYS A 198 -16.69 14.03 -12.35
C CYS A 198 -15.68 14.95 -13.07
N GLY A 199 -14.76 14.40 -13.87
CA GLY A 199 -13.72 15.18 -14.52
C GLY A 199 -12.80 15.92 -13.52
N ARG A 200 -12.73 15.45 -12.27
CA ARG A 200 -11.91 16.01 -11.18
C ARG A 200 -10.51 15.41 -11.16
N ARG A 201 -10.02 14.94 -12.30
CA ARG A 201 -8.63 14.53 -12.45
C ARG A 201 -7.75 15.71 -12.00
N PRO A 202 -6.78 15.49 -11.10
CA PRO A 202 -5.80 16.51 -10.80
C PRO A 202 -5.26 17.07 -12.11
N ARG A 203 -5.12 18.41 -12.23
CA ARG A 203 -4.55 19.04 -13.44
C ARG A 203 -3.14 18.53 -13.77
N ARG A 204 -2.50 17.80 -12.85
CA ARG A 204 -1.17 17.18 -12.92
C ARG A 204 -1.19 15.67 -13.24
N VAL A 205 -2.32 15.12 -13.69
CA VAL A 205 -2.33 13.79 -14.31
C VAL A 205 -1.77 13.94 -15.72
N GLY A 206 -0.69 13.25 -16.04
CA GLY A 206 -0.12 13.21 -17.39
C GLY A 206 -1.11 12.64 -18.44
N PRO A 207 -0.70 12.46 -19.71
CA PRO A 207 -1.53 11.75 -20.69
C PRO A 207 -2.01 10.42 -20.09
N ARG A 208 -3.21 9.99 -20.48
CA ARG A 208 -3.91 8.85 -19.86
C ARG A 208 -2.94 7.68 -19.63
N PRO A 209 -3.12 6.87 -18.57
CA PRO A 209 -2.42 5.58 -18.42
C PRO A 209 -2.61 4.59 -19.59
N GLY A 210 -3.20 5.02 -20.71
CA GLY A 210 -3.48 4.26 -21.92
C GLY A 210 -2.78 4.73 -23.20
N ASP A 211 -1.94 5.77 -23.19
CA ASP A 211 -1.15 6.09 -24.41
C ASP A 211 0.06 5.15 -24.60
N GLY A 212 0.55 4.52 -23.52
CA GLY A 212 1.45 3.35 -23.59
C GLY A 212 0.73 2.00 -23.68
N CYS A 213 -0.54 1.94 -23.27
CA CYS A 213 -1.38 0.74 -23.33
C CYS A 213 -2.37 0.77 -24.52
N ARG A 214 -1.93 1.26 -25.69
CA ARG A 214 -2.71 1.11 -26.92
C ARG A 214 -2.62 -0.35 -27.39
N GLY A 215 -3.54 -1.17 -26.87
CA GLY A 215 -3.91 -2.42 -27.53
C GLY A 215 -3.86 -3.66 -26.66
N THR A 216 -4.45 -3.69 -25.47
CA THR A 216 -4.98 -4.93 -24.91
C THR A 216 -6.05 -4.60 -23.88
N ASP A 217 -7.18 -5.29 -23.96
CA ASP A 217 -8.25 -5.36 -22.96
C ASP A 217 -7.68 -5.20 -21.52
N ASP A 218 -8.00 -4.09 -20.84
CA ASP A 218 -7.41 -3.68 -19.55
C ASP A 218 -7.51 -4.80 -18.49
N ARG A 219 -8.52 -5.67 -18.59
CA ARG A 219 -8.67 -6.85 -17.72
C ARG A 219 -7.61 -7.91 -17.98
N GLY A 220 -7.21 -8.13 -19.23
CA GLY A 220 -6.18 -9.09 -19.61
C GLY A 220 -4.79 -8.66 -19.13
N ALA A 221 -4.45 -7.38 -19.24
CA ALA A 221 -3.22 -6.82 -18.69
C ALA A 221 -3.19 -6.91 -17.15
N ARG A 222 -4.30 -6.58 -16.48
CA ARG A 222 -4.43 -6.70 -15.01
C ARG A 222 -4.43 -8.15 -14.53
N ARG A 223 -5.08 -9.08 -15.25
CA ARG A 223 -5.01 -10.54 -14.99
C ARG A 223 -3.61 -11.07 -15.20
N ARG A 224 -2.87 -10.57 -16.19
CA ARG A 224 -1.46 -10.92 -16.37
C ARG A 224 -0.61 -10.40 -15.21
N GLN A 225 -0.80 -9.16 -14.75
CA GLN A 225 -0.08 -8.64 -13.58
C GLN A 225 -0.39 -9.44 -12.30
N GLY A 226 -1.67 -9.68 -12.00
CA GLY A 226 -2.10 -10.48 -10.84
C GLY A 226 -1.70 -11.96 -10.92
N GLY A 227 -1.82 -12.56 -12.11
CA GLY A 227 -1.47 -13.96 -12.38
C GLY A 227 0.04 -14.23 -12.46
N ARG A 228 0.85 -13.26 -12.89
CA ARG A 228 2.32 -13.41 -13.01
C ARG A 228 3.06 -13.25 -11.68
N SER A 229 2.41 -12.65 -10.67
CA SER A 229 2.94 -12.52 -9.31
C SER A 229 2.03 -13.19 -8.27
N ALA A 230 1.17 -14.11 -8.71
CA ALA A 230 0.01 -14.62 -7.97
C ALA A 230 0.37 -15.21 -6.60
N ASP A 231 1.58 -15.76 -6.45
CA ASP A 231 2.01 -16.38 -5.20
C ASP A 231 2.14 -15.37 -4.05
N ARG A 232 2.33 -14.07 -4.34
CA ARG A 232 2.47 -13.01 -3.33
C ARG A 232 1.85 -11.66 -3.71
N ALA A 233 0.71 -11.69 -4.40
CA ALA A 233 -0.02 -10.47 -4.73
C ALA A 233 -0.83 -9.95 -3.52
N GLY A 234 -0.47 -8.82 -2.91
CA GLY A 234 -1.08 -8.28 -1.68
C GLY A 234 -2.14 -7.19 -1.87
N PHE A 235 -2.64 -6.62 -0.76
CA PHE A 235 -3.61 -5.51 -0.68
C PHE A 235 -3.06 -4.39 0.22
N ARG A 236 -2.94 -3.14 -0.26
CA ARG A 236 -2.57 -2.00 0.61
C ARG A 236 -3.39 -0.76 0.28
N SER A 237 -3.80 -0.03 1.32
CA SER A 237 -4.43 1.27 1.14
C SER A 237 -3.36 2.35 0.97
N HIS A 238 -3.43 3.08 -0.15
CA HIS A 238 -2.53 4.20 -0.48
C HIS A 238 -2.92 5.54 0.16
N ARG A 239 -4.05 5.65 0.87
CA ARG A 239 -4.52 6.94 1.41
C ARG A 239 -5.23 6.82 2.76
N PRO A 240 -5.05 7.81 3.66
CA PRO A 240 -6.02 8.17 4.68
C PRO A 240 -7.08 9.08 4.04
N GLY A 241 -7.93 8.52 3.18
CA GLY A 241 -9.09 9.22 2.60
C GLY A 241 -10.37 8.47 2.95
N PRO A 242 -11.54 9.12 2.93
CA PRO A 242 -12.82 8.54 3.38
C PRO A 242 -13.43 7.56 2.36
N GLY A 243 -12.61 6.76 1.69
CA GLY A 243 -13.07 5.64 0.87
C GLY A 243 -13.36 4.43 1.76
N PRO A 244 -14.45 3.68 1.52
CA PRO A 244 -14.75 2.50 2.31
C PRO A 244 -13.59 1.49 2.23
N PRO A 245 -13.18 0.86 3.35
CA PRO A 245 -12.29 -0.29 3.32
C PRO A 245 -12.80 -1.37 2.34
N GLY A 246 -11.89 -2.01 1.60
CA GLY A 246 -12.21 -3.10 0.67
C GLY A 246 -12.49 -2.70 -0.78
N GLU A 247 -12.26 -1.46 -1.20
CA GLU A 247 -12.41 -1.02 -2.60
C GLU A 247 -11.56 -1.82 -3.62
N GLU A 248 -10.45 -2.42 -3.19
CA GLU A 248 -9.60 -3.27 -4.04
C GLU A 248 -10.16 -4.70 -4.21
N LEU A 249 -10.98 -5.18 -3.26
CA LEU A 249 -11.45 -6.57 -3.26
C LEU A 249 -12.33 -6.86 -4.47
N LYS A 250 -13.15 -5.90 -4.87
CA LYS A 250 -14.01 -6.02 -6.04
C LYS A 250 -13.22 -6.11 -7.35
N PRO A 251 -12.38 -5.12 -7.74
CA PRO A 251 -11.62 -5.22 -8.98
C PRO A 251 -10.73 -6.45 -8.99
N ARG A 252 -10.19 -6.85 -7.85
CA ARG A 252 -9.37 -8.06 -7.75
C ARG A 252 -10.19 -9.33 -7.99
N ALA A 253 -11.35 -9.46 -7.39
CA ALA A 253 -12.21 -10.63 -7.58
C ALA A 253 -12.87 -10.69 -8.97
N GLU A 254 -12.82 -9.63 -9.78
CA GLU A 254 -13.16 -9.68 -11.21
C GLU A 254 -12.02 -10.29 -12.06
N LEU A 255 -10.79 -10.30 -11.54
CA LEU A 255 -9.59 -10.85 -12.20
C LEU A 255 -9.22 -12.24 -11.67
N GLU A 256 -9.51 -12.49 -10.40
CA GLU A 256 -9.28 -13.74 -9.67
C GLU A 256 -10.60 -14.33 -9.19
N THR A 257 -10.58 -15.37 -8.38
CA THR A 257 -11.76 -15.80 -7.61
C THR A 257 -11.98 -14.90 -6.38
N PRO A 258 -13.21 -14.81 -5.86
CA PRO A 258 -13.44 -14.06 -4.63
C PRO A 258 -12.69 -14.61 -3.41
N MET A 259 -12.41 -15.92 -3.37
CA MET A 259 -11.64 -16.51 -2.28
C MET A 259 -10.17 -16.14 -2.38
N GLU A 260 -9.58 -16.16 -3.58
CA GLU A 260 -8.20 -15.69 -3.80
C GLU A 260 -8.05 -14.21 -3.40
N ALA A 261 -9.01 -13.36 -3.78
CA ALA A 261 -9.02 -11.95 -3.37
C ALA A 261 -9.06 -11.78 -1.83
N LEU A 262 -9.81 -12.64 -1.12
CA LEU A 262 -9.86 -12.65 0.34
C LEU A 262 -8.55 -13.14 0.96
N VAL A 263 -8.03 -14.30 0.51
CA VAL A 263 -6.75 -14.87 0.95
C VAL A 263 -5.63 -13.87 0.79
N ALA A 264 -5.67 -13.10 -0.30
CA ALA A 264 -4.66 -12.12 -0.57
C ALA A 264 -4.75 -10.87 0.30
N ALA A 265 -5.97 -10.45 0.65
CA ALA A 265 -6.19 -9.36 1.59
C ALA A 265 -5.91 -9.75 3.05
N THR A 266 -5.87 -11.05 3.38
CA THR A 266 -5.65 -11.57 4.73
C THR A 266 -4.29 -12.26 4.87
N LYS A 267 -4.17 -13.53 4.50
CA LYS A 267 -2.98 -14.38 4.67
C LYS A 267 -1.76 -13.80 3.96
N ILE A 268 -1.85 -13.57 2.64
CA ILE A 268 -0.70 -13.08 1.86
C ILE A 268 -0.26 -11.71 2.35
N ASN A 269 -1.21 -10.85 2.68
CA ASN A 269 -0.92 -9.55 3.23
C ASN A 269 -0.17 -9.63 4.57
N ALA A 270 -0.55 -10.56 5.45
CA ALA A 270 0.17 -10.80 6.69
C ALA A 270 1.61 -11.26 6.41
N GLU A 271 1.83 -12.09 5.39
CA GLU A 271 3.18 -12.50 4.96
C GLU A 271 4.01 -11.32 4.45
N ILE A 272 3.46 -10.48 3.56
CA ILE A 272 4.15 -9.29 3.04
C ILE A 272 4.46 -8.29 4.18
N LEU A 273 3.57 -8.19 5.18
CA LEU A 273 3.78 -7.34 6.35
C LEU A 273 4.76 -7.92 7.38
N GLY A 274 5.18 -9.18 7.23
CA GLY A 274 6.01 -9.88 8.22
C GLY A 274 5.28 -10.20 9.53
N LEU A 275 3.97 -10.49 9.45
CA LEU A 275 3.07 -10.71 10.58
C LEU A 275 2.27 -12.02 10.47
N SER A 276 2.71 -12.96 9.63
CA SER A 276 2.03 -14.24 9.37
C SER A 276 1.90 -15.13 10.61
N ASP A 277 2.73 -14.90 11.63
CA ASP A 277 2.71 -15.57 12.92
C ASP A 277 1.68 -14.99 13.91
N GLN A 278 1.03 -13.87 13.55
CA GLN A 278 0.15 -13.13 14.45
C GLN A 278 -1.24 -12.87 13.88
N VAL A 279 -1.38 -12.67 12.57
CA VAL A 279 -2.64 -12.27 11.91
C VAL A 279 -2.81 -12.89 10.53
N GLY A 280 -3.98 -12.70 9.92
CA GLY A 280 -4.24 -13.08 8.52
C GLY A 280 -4.98 -14.41 8.35
N VAL A 281 -5.05 -15.24 9.38
CA VAL A 281 -5.84 -16.49 9.39
C VAL A 281 -6.56 -16.67 10.73
N ILE A 282 -7.69 -17.39 10.69
CA ILE A 282 -8.42 -17.79 11.90
C ILE A 282 -7.86 -19.14 12.35
N ALA A 283 -6.97 -19.12 13.35
CA ALA A 283 -6.34 -20.31 13.91
C ALA A 283 -5.96 -20.08 15.39
N PRO A 284 -5.84 -21.15 16.21
CA PRO A 284 -5.31 -21.03 17.57
C PRO A 284 -3.94 -20.34 17.60
N GLY A 285 -3.72 -19.47 18.58
CA GLY A 285 -2.48 -18.69 18.72
C GLY A 285 -2.45 -17.38 17.92
N MET A 286 -3.36 -17.20 16.96
CA MET A 286 -3.49 -15.94 16.21
C MET A 286 -4.30 -14.91 16.98
N ARG A 287 -4.11 -13.63 16.64
CA ARG A 287 -4.93 -12.55 17.19
C ARG A 287 -6.37 -12.65 16.68
N ALA A 288 -7.32 -12.21 17.51
CA ALA A 288 -8.75 -12.16 17.20
C ALA A 288 -9.10 -11.01 16.23
N ASP A 289 -8.46 -10.99 15.06
CA ASP A 289 -8.65 -10.00 14.01
C ASP A 289 -9.57 -10.60 12.94
N PHE A 290 -10.89 -10.59 13.16
CA PHE A 290 -11.88 -11.17 12.24
C PHE A 290 -13.11 -10.28 12.02
N VAL A 291 -13.77 -10.48 10.88
CA VAL A 291 -15.05 -9.83 10.54
C VAL A 291 -16.09 -10.91 10.31
N CYS A 292 -17.22 -10.79 11.00
CA CYS A 292 -18.37 -11.63 10.77
C CYS A 292 -19.31 -10.96 9.76
N LEU A 293 -19.72 -11.74 8.76
CA LEU A 293 -20.64 -11.32 7.71
C LEU A 293 -21.91 -12.16 7.85
N THR A 294 -23.04 -11.50 8.12
CA THR A 294 -24.36 -12.16 8.12
C THR A 294 -25.01 -12.01 6.75
N SER A 295 -25.63 -13.07 6.25
CA SER A 295 -26.55 -12.94 5.12
C SER A 295 -27.99 -13.04 5.63
N ARG A 296 -28.75 -11.95 5.61
CA ARG A 296 -30.19 -11.97 5.92
C ARG A 296 -30.98 -11.66 4.64
N GLY A 297 -31.85 -12.58 4.22
CA GLY A 297 -32.71 -12.39 3.03
C GLY A 297 -31.95 -12.23 1.72
N GLY A 298 -30.76 -12.84 1.61
CA GLY A 298 -29.91 -12.64 0.44
C GLY A 298 -29.23 -11.28 0.41
N ALA A 299 -29.26 -10.46 1.48
CA ALA A 299 -28.40 -9.30 1.70
C ALA A 299 -27.30 -9.62 2.72
N VAL A 300 -26.02 -9.44 2.36
CA VAL A 300 -24.90 -9.57 3.30
C VAL A 300 -24.74 -8.26 4.06
N THR A 301 -25.06 -8.32 5.34
CA THR A 301 -24.80 -7.29 6.35
C THR A 301 -23.60 -7.74 7.19
N SER A 302 -22.54 -6.94 7.28
CA SER A 302 -21.49 -7.18 8.27
C SER A 302 -22.10 -7.08 9.67
N ALA A 303 -22.04 -8.15 10.46
CA ALA A 303 -22.44 -8.13 11.87
C ALA A 303 -21.25 -8.64 12.67
N ILE A 304 -20.60 -7.73 13.39
CA ILE A 304 -19.40 -7.99 14.18
C ILE A 304 -19.83 -8.39 15.59
N LEU A 305 -19.35 -9.53 16.08
CA LEU A 305 -19.50 -9.95 17.47
C LEU A 305 -18.32 -9.41 18.29
N ASP A 306 -18.29 -8.09 18.48
CA ASP A 306 -17.75 -7.39 19.66
C ASP A 306 -18.15 -5.91 19.56
N GLU A 307 -18.51 -5.31 20.68
CA GLU A 307 -19.15 -4.01 20.78
C GLU A 307 -18.24 -2.88 20.26
N THR A 308 -18.36 -2.55 18.97
CA THR A 308 -18.61 -1.19 18.42
C THR A 308 -18.08 -1.00 16.99
N HIS A 309 -18.99 -1.19 16.02
CA HIS A 309 -19.00 -0.68 14.64
C HIS A 309 -17.67 -0.63 13.85
N VAL A 310 -17.46 -1.63 12.97
CA VAL A 310 -16.71 -1.45 11.72
C VAL A 310 -17.65 -1.67 10.55
N THR A 311 -18.04 -0.60 9.88
CA THR A 311 -18.72 -0.62 8.58
C THR A 311 -17.66 -0.61 7.49
N GLY A 312 -17.59 -1.66 6.65
CA GLY A 312 -16.70 -1.60 5.49
C GLY A 312 -16.21 -2.93 4.94
N LEU A 313 -17.12 -3.82 4.53
CA LEU A 313 -16.90 -4.55 3.29
C LEU A 313 -17.83 -3.92 2.27
N GLN A 314 -17.30 -3.54 1.11
CA GLN A 314 -18.05 -2.81 0.10
C GLN A 314 -19.31 -3.61 -0.27
N ALA A 315 -20.50 -2.99 -0.16
CA ALA A 315 -21.78 -3.64 -0.51
C ALA A 315 -21.77 -4.21 -1.94
N SER A 316 -20.97 -3.61 -2.82
CA SER A 316 -20.69 -4.07 -4.18
C SER A 316 -19.89 -5.37 -4.25
N PHE A 317 -18.85 -5.57 -3.42
CA PHE A 317 -18.13 -6.85 -3.33
C PHE A 317 -19.03 -7.96 -2.78
N LEU A 318 -19.84 -7.63 -1.78
CA LEU A 318 -20.82 -8.56 -1.22
C LEU A 318 -21.94 -8.91 -2.22
N SER A 319 -22.30 -7.99 -3.11
CA SER A 319 -23.21 -8.25 -4.24
C SER A 319 -22.55 -9.14 -5.29
N TYR A 320 -21.26 -8.90 -5.60
CA TYR A 320 -20.48 -9.73 -6.52
C TYR A 320 -20.41 -11.19 -6.06
N LEU A 321 -20.13 -11.43 -4.78
CA LEU A 321 -20.13 -12.78 -4.19
C LEU A 321 -21.45 -13.54 -4.41
N ARG A 322 -22.60 -12.86 -4.41
CA ARG A 322 -23.90 -13.50 -4.68
C ARG A 322 -24.05 -13.88 -6.14
N SER A 323 -23.60 -13.01 -7.05
CA SER A 323 -23.65 -13.28 -8.49
C SER A 323 -22.79 -14.47 -8.92
N CYS A 324 -21.75 -14.78 -8.13
CA CYS A 324 -20.93 -15.97 -8.31
C CYS A 324 -21.57 -17.25 -7.75
N ARG A 325 -22.40 -17.18 -6.70
CA ARG A 325 -23.13 -18.34 -6.14
C ARG A 325 -24.37 -18.74 -6.94
N ALA A 326 -24.87 -17.84 -7.79
CA ALA A 326 -26.04 -18.08 -8.64
C ALA A 326 -25.68 -18.70 -10.01
N ARG A 327 -24.41 -19.03 -10.24
CA ARG A 327 -23.88 -19.75 -11.40
C ARG A 327 -23.23 -21.04 -10.92
#